data_AF-A0A8K2A9W6-F1
#
_entry.id   AF-A0A8K2A9W6-F1
#
_cell.length_a   1.000
_cell.length_b   1.000
_cell.length_c   1.000
_cell.angle_alpha   90.00
_cell.angle_beta   90.00
_cell.angle_gamma   90.00
#
_symmetry.space_group_name_H-M   'P 1'
#
loop_
_entity.id
_entity.type
_entity.pdbx_description
1 polymer ?
#
loop_
_entity_poly.entity_id
_entity_poly.type
_entity_poly.pdbx_seq_one_letter_code
_entity_poly.pdbx_strand_id
1 'polypeptide(L)'
;MRNRQLIVIPVILALCSCFAIVRSARAEVEAFVGTWVNTQPDTATITRLVIEQKGPKSMTLSLFGRCHPISCDLGTVPLRMHSQGLAESSAQSVTASYTQNGTQTFLILNWSDANQLQLQSYSQFADRSSRPDSMSLSHFQRLSRAPVPLSPAPLPTLPQPLQTLW
;
A
#
# COMPACT_ATOMS: atom_id res chain seq x y z
N MET A 1 26.02 -68.58 -2.16
CA MET A 1 24.91 -67.92 -2.87
C MET A 1 24.93 -66.43 -2.55
N ARG A 2 24.51 -65.62 -3.51
CA ARG A 2 24.62 -64.16 -3.70
C ARG A 2 23.83 -63.34 -2.65
N ASN A 3 24.38 -62.26 -2.09
CA ASN A 3 23.93 -60.88 -2.40
C ASN A 3 24.74 -59.75 -1.72
N ARG A 4 25.15 -58.77 -2.54
CA ARG A 4 25.61 -57.42 -2.14
C ARG A 4 24.36 -56.59 -1.78
N GLN A 5 24.43 -55.66 -0.82
CA GLN A 5 24.20 -54.21 -1.03
C GLN A 5 24.38 -53.40 0.26
N LEU A 6 25.20 -52.36 0.10
CA LEU A 6 25.33 -51.09 0.82
C LEU A 6 24.14 -50.64 1.68
N ILE A 7 24.40 -50.22 2.92
CA ILE A 7 23.62 -49.17 3.58
C ILE A 7 24.61 -48.15 4.19
N VAL A 8 25.03 -47.24 3.32
CA VAL A 8 25.69 -45.98 3.65
C VAL A 8 24.61 -45.05 4.20
N ILE A 9 24.30 -45.12 5.50
CA ILE A 9 23.37 -44.19 6.14
C ILE A 9 23.89 -43.87 7.55
N PRO A 10 24.90 -43.00 7.68
CA PRO A 10 24.75 -41.99 8.72
C PRO A 10 25.48 -40.68 8.38
N VAL A 11 25.08 -39.93 7.35
CA VAL A 11 25.65 -38.57 7.15
C VAL A 11 24.62 -37.50 6.70
N ILE A 12 23.37 -37.88 6.39
CA ILE A 12 22.42 -36.92 5.78
C ILE A 12 21.56 -36.16 6.82
N LEU A 13 21.53 -36.57 8.10
CA LEU A 13 20.65 -35.97 9.11
C LEU A 13 21.25 -34.81 9.93
N ALA A 14 22.43 -34.30 9.55
CA ALA A 14 23.05 -33.14 10.16
C ALA A 14 23.16 -31.91 9.22
N LEU A 15 22.46 -31.92 8.09
CA LEU A 15 22.06 -30.68 7.41
C LEU A 15 20.75 -30.18 8.03
N CYS A 16 20.82 -29.77 9.30
CA CYS A 16 19.75 -28.98 9.91
C CYS A 16 19.71 -27.67 9.15
N SER A 17 18.72 -27.61 8.25
CA SER A 17 18.25 -26.51 7.47
C SER A 17 18.29 -25.17 8.23
N CYS A 18 19.43 -24.49 8.14
CA CYS A 18 19.47 -23.03 8.14
C CYS A 18 19.15 -22.53 6.72
N PHE A 19 18.00 -22.95 6.16
CA PHE A 19 17.34 -22.11 5.16
C PHE A 19 16.83 -20.88 5.91
N ALA A 20 17.74 -19.92 6.15
CA ALA A 20 17.34 -18.57 6.49
C ALA A 20 16.39 -18.13 5.38
N ILE A 21 15.11 -17.96 5.73
CA ILE A 21 14.11 -17.45 4.81
C ILE A 21 14.54 -16.01 4.51
N VAL A 22 15.25 -15.81 3.40
CA VAL A 22 15.59 -14.49 2.92
C VAL A 22 14.27 -13.83 2.51
N ARG A 23 13.68 -13.08 3.44
CA ARG A 23 12.54 -12.21 3.12
C ARG A 23 13.04 -11.22 2.07
N SER A 24 12.53 -11.38 0.86
CA SER A 24 13.00 -10.59 -0.27
C SER A 24 12.53 -9.15 -0.12
N ALA A 25 13.46 -8.21 -0.31
CA ALA A 25 13.24 -6.76 -0.43
C ALA A 25 11.97 -6.35 -1.18
N ARG A 26 11.65 -7.10 -2.23
CA ARG A 26 10.51 -6.86 -3.11
C ARG A 26 9.17 -6.94 -2.38
N ALA A 27 9.04 -7.84 -1.40
CA ALA A 27 7.78 -8.02 -0.69
C ALA A 27 7.41 -6.80 0.18
N GLU A 28 8.40 -6.08 0.72
CA GLU A 28 8.15 -4.88 1.53
C GLU A 28 7.84 -3.65 0.68
N VAL A 29 8.52 -3.51 -0.46
CA VAL A 29 8.26 -2.45 -1.46
C VAL A 29 6.85 -2.58 -2.04
N GLU A 30 6.42 -3.79 -2.39
CA GLU A 30 5.06 -4.09 -2.81
C GLU A 30 4.03 -3.83 -1.69
N ALA A 31 4.45 -3.80 -0.43
CA ALA A 31 3.57 -3.51 0.69
C ALA A 31 3.15 -2.03 0.78
N PHE A 32 3.80 -1.11 0.07
CA PHE A 32 3.30 0.27 -0.03
C PHE A 32 2.35 0.45 -1.22
N VAL A 33 2.54 -0.32 -2.29
CA VAL A 33 1.79 -0.18 -3.54
C VAL A 33 0.31 -0.48 -3.32
N GLY A 34 -0.55 0.44 -3.77
CA GLY A 34 -1.99 0.27 -3.68
C GLY A 34 -2.75 1.58 -3.49
N THR A 35 -4.06 1.43 -3.34
CA THR A 35 -4.95 2.53 -2.94
C THR A 35 -5.25 2.42 -1.47
N TRP A 36 -5.17 3.54 -0.76
CA TRP A 36 -5.34 3.63 0.67
C TRP A 36 -6.35 4.72 1.00
N VAL A 37 -7.30 4.41 1.86
CA VAL A 37 -8.41 5.30 2.22
C VAL A 37 -8.29 5.64 3.70
N ASN A 38 -8.46 6.92 4.03
CA ASN A 38 -8.40 7.38 5.41
C ASN A 38 -9.55 6.76 6.20
N THR A 39 -9.23 6.24 7.38
CA THR A 39 -10.21 5.62 8.30
C THR A 39 -11.13 6.66 8.96
N GLN A 40 -10.74 7.93 8.98
CA GLN A 40 -11.48 9.05 9.52
C GLN A 40 -11.49 10.20 8.50
N PRO A 41 -12.20 10.05 7.37
CA PRO A 41 -12.14 11.01 6.28
C PRO A 41 -12.76 12.36 6.64
N ASP A 42 -13.58 12.43 7.69
CA ASP A 42 -14.31 13.63 8.11
C ASP A 42 -13.48 14.68 8.83
N THR A 43 -12.36 14.27 9.41
CA THR A 43 -11.48 15.13 10.20
C THR A 43 -10.12 15.34 9.54
N ALA A 44 -9.85 14.65 8.44
CA ALA A 44 -8.54 14.62 7.81
C ALA A 44 -8.43 15.51 6.57
N THR A 45 -7.28 16.18 6.42
CA THR A 45 -6.93 16.96 5.24
C THR A 45 -6.75 16.08 4.01
N ILE A 46 -6.22 14.86 4.19
CA ILE A 46 -5.97 13.86 3.15
C ILE A 46 -6.93 12.69 3.35
N THR A 47 -7.80 12.44 2.36
CA THR A 47 -8.88 11.43 2.44
C THR A 47 -8.49 10.13 1.75
N ARG A 48 -7.65 10.19 0.72
CA ARG A 48 -7.19 9.03 -0.04
C ARG A 48 -5.79 9.27 -0.57
N LEU A 49 -5.03 8.20 -0.70
CA LEU A 49 -3.74 8.21 -1.36
C LEU A 49 -3.58 6.98 -2.25
N VAL A 50 -2.79 7.13 -3.31
CA VAL A 50 -2.46 6.05 -4.25
C VAL A 50 -0.96 6.00 -4.39
N ILE A 51 -0.38 4.83 -4.14
CA ILE A 51 1.04 4.58 -4.28
C ILE A 51 1.24 3.64 -5.46
N GLU A 52 2.03 4.10 -6.42
CA GLU A 52 2.34 3.35 -7.64
C GLU A 52 3.84 3.13 -7.76
N GLN A 53 4.24 1.94 -8.19
CA GLN A 53 5.61 1.65 -8.57
C GLN A 53 5.82 2.01 -10.05
N LYS A 54 6.77 2.90 -10.33
CA LYS A 54 7.14 3.34 -11.69
C LYS A 54 8.42 2.68 -12.20
N GLY A 55 9.17 2.02 -11.31
CA GLY A 55 10.37 1.27 -11.65
C GLY A 55 10.93 0.54 -10.43
N PRO A 56 12.08 -0.16 -10.55
CA PRO A 56 12.61 -1.01 -9.49
C PRO A 56 12.83 -0.30 -8.14
N LYS A 57 13.11 1.01 -8.18
CA LYS A 57 13.33 1.87 -7.00
C LYS A 57 12.60 3.21 -7.09
N SER A 58 11.64 3.32 -8.00
CA SER A 58 10.91 4.57 -8.24
C SER A 58 9.44 4.36 -7.93
N MET A 59 8.91 5.20 -7.04
CA MET A 59 7.51 5.20 -6.66
C MET A 59 6.95 6.62 -6.71
N THR A 60 5.65 6.70 -6.92
CA THR A 60 4.89 7.95 -6.88
C THR A 60 3.75 7.84 -5.90
N LEU A 61 3.46 8.93 -5.20
CA LEU A 61 2.33 9.11 -4.31
C LEU A 61 1.39 10.16 -4.90
N SER A 62 0.17 9.75 -5.23
CA SER A 62 -0.92 10.66 -5.56
C SER A 62 -1.77 10.90 -4.32
N LEU A 63 -1.98 12.16 -3.97
CA LEU A 63 -2.69 12.59 -2.75
C LEU A 63 -4.04 13.18 -3.12
N PHE A 64 -5.08 12.82 -2.37
CA PHE A 64 -6.42 13.35 -2.57
C PHE A 64 -6.93 13.98 -1.28
N GLY A 65 -7.37 15.23 -1.37
CA GLY A 65 -7.85 16.03 -0.27
C GLY A 65 -9.37 16.06 -0.14
N ARG A 66 -9.85 16.60 0.97
CA ARG A 66 -11.29 16.76 1.29
C ARG A 66 -11.91 18.01 0.63
N CYS A 67 -11.65 18.26 -0.65
CA CYS A 67 -12.47 19.25 -1.36
C CYS A 67 -13.91 18.72 -1.43
N HIS A 68 -14.89 19.56 -1.09
CA HIS A 68 -16.30 19.18 -1.21
C HIS A 68 -16.87 19.68 -2.53
N PRO A 69 -17.77 18.93 -3.20
CA PRO A 69 -18.27 17.59 -2.84
C PRO A 69 -17.42 16.41 -3.36
N ILE A 70 -16.38 16.69 -4.16
CA ILE A 70 -15.52 15.68 -4.77
C ILE A 70 -14.10 15.89 -4.26
N SER A 71 -13.47 14.80 -3.80
CA SER A 71 -12.06 14.83 -3.38
C SER A 71 -11.19 15.47 -4.45
N CYS A 72 -10.46 16.53 -4.12
CA CYS A 72 -9.54 17.18 -5.05
C CYS A 72 -8.24 16.41 -5.13
N ASP A 73 -7.65 16.39 -6.32
CA ASP A 73 -6.28 15.98 -6.50
C ASP A 73 -5.34 17.05 -5.93
N LEU A 74 -4.53 16.67 -4.94
CA LEU A 74 -3.49 17.51 -4.35
C LEU A 74 -2.17 17.40 -5.13
N GLY A 75 -2.11 16.49 -6.10
CA GLY A 75 -0.98 16.24 -6.97
C GLY A 75 -0.34 14.88 -6.75
N THR A 76 0.62 14.61 -7.62
CA THR A 76 1.46 13.40 -7.56
C THR A 76 2.91 13.80 -7.31
N VAL A 77 3.53 13.16 -6.32
CA VAL A 77 4.91 13.43 -5.91
C VAL A 77 5.77 12.17 -5.88
N PRO A 78 7.08 12.28 -6.14
CA PRO A 78 7.98 11.15 -6.01
C PRO A 78 8.11 10.74 -4.54
N LEU A 79 8.09 9.43 -4.30
CA LEU A 79 8.37 8.83 -3.01
C LEU A 79 9.85 8.46 -2.91
N ARG A 80 10.45 8.72 -1.76
CA ARG A 80 11.80 8.25 -1.40
C ARG A 80 11.69 7.20 -0.31
N MET A 81 12.17 6.00 -0.60
CA MET A 81 12.21 4.89 0.36
C MET A 81 13.44 5.02 1.26
N HIS A 82 13.26 4.77 2.55
CA HIS A 82 14.35 4.72 3.53
C HIS A 82 14.41 3.33 4.16
N SER A 83 15.54 2.65 4.02
CA SER A 83 15.79 1.33 4.62
C SER A 83 16.43 1.44 5.99
N GLN A 84 16.02 0.58 6.93
CA GLN A 84 16.82 0.36 8.15
C GLN A 84 17.94 -0.64 7.83
N GLY A 85 19.08 -0.15 7.34
CA GLY A 85 20.29 -0.94 7.07
C GLY A 85 20.85 -0.79 5.64
N LEU A 86 22.00 -1.44 5.40
CA LEU A 86 22.72 -1.44 4.11
C LEU A 86 21.99 -2.23 3.00
N ALA A 87 21.02 -3.05 3.37
CA ALA A 87 20.16 -3.72 2.41
C ALA A 87 18.97 -2.79 2.10
N GLU A 88 18.75 -2.50 0.82
CA GLU A 88 17.61 -1.70 0.35
C GLU A 88 16.23 -2.36 0.58
N SER A 89 16.21 -3.43 1.38
CA SER A 89 15.14 -4.41 1.52
C SER A 89 14.33 -4.29 2.80
N SER A 90 14.63 -3.31 3.65
CA SER A 90 14.02 -3.09 4.97
C SER A 90 13.34 -1.72 5.05
N ALA A 91 12.65 -1.33 3.97
CA ALA A 91 12.05 0.00 3.88
C ALA A 91 10.85 0.11 4.82
N GLN A 92 11.09 0.56 6.05
CA GLN A 92 10.05 0.74 7.06
C GLN A 92 9.30 2.07 6.89
N SER A 93 9.95 3.04 6.25
CA SER A 93 9.44 4.40 6.09
C SER A 93 9.68 4.92 4.68
N VAL A 94 8.70 5.63 4.14
CA VAL A 94 8.80 6.30 2.85
C VAL A 94 8.44 7.77 3.05
N THR A 95 9.19 8.67 2.44
CA THR A 95 8.96 10.11 2.57
C THR A 95 8.59 10.73 1.24
N ALA A 96 7.78 11.78 1.30
CA ALA A 96 7.50 12.67 0.20
C ALA A 96 7.54 14.11 0.70
N SER A 97 7.75 15.06 -0.22
CA SER A 97 7.51 16.47 0.06
C SER A 97 6.90 17.15 -1.14
N TYR A 98 6.09 18.16 -0.88
CA TYR A 98 5.48 18.99 -1.91
C TYR A 98 5.33 20.42 -1.40
N THR A 99 5.28 21.36 -2.34
CA THR A 99 4.99 22.76 -2.05
C THR A 99 3.77 23.17 -2.83
N GLN A 100 2.74 23.67 -2.13
CA GLN A 100 1.51 24.15 -2.74
C GLN A 100 1.14 25.49 -2.11
N ASN A 101 0.85 26.49 -2.94
CA ASN A 101 0.45 27.83 -2.48
C ASN A 101 1.40 28.44 -1.43
N GLY A 102 2.71 28.22 -1.58
CA GLY A 102 3.72 28.71 -0.62
C GLY A 102 3.75 27.95 0.73
N THR A 103 3.03 26.84 0.85
CA THR A 103 3.13 25.94 2.02
C THR A 103 3.98 24.74 1.64
N GLN A 104 5.08 24.54 2.35
CA GLN A 104 5.91 23.34 2.19
C GLN A 104 5.38 22.25 3.11
N THR A 105 5.10 21.07 2.57
CA THR A 105 4.62 19.92 3.36
C THR A 105 5.59 18.75 3.22
N PHE A 106 5.99 18.19 4.35
CA PHE A 106 6.79 16.98 4.46
C PHE A 106 5.92 15.83 4.95
N LEU A 107 6.01 14.68 4.30
CA LEU A 107 5.21 13.50 4.57
C LEU A 107 6.11 12.34 4.96
N ILE A 108 5.71 11.63 6.01
CA ILE A 108 6.32 10.38 6.44
C ILE A 108 5.23 9.31 6.44
N LEU A 109 5.44 8.29 5.61
CA LEU A 109 4.57 7.13 5.50
C LEU A 109 5.25 5.98 6.23
N ASN A 110 4.58 5.46 7.26
CA ASN A 110 5.05 4.29 8.00
C ASN A 110 4.05 3.16 7.80
N TRP A 111 4.60 1.99 7.48
CA TRP A 111 3.81 0.78 7.36
C TRP A 111 3.68 0.13 8.74
N SER A 112 2.46 -0.06 9.23
CA SER A 112 2.21 -0.67 10.54
C SER A 112 1.84 -2.15 10.43
N ASP A 113 1.07 -2.53 9.42
CA ASP A 113 0.70 -3.91 9.09
C ASP A 113 0.22 -4.03 7.63
N ALA A 114 -0.05 -5.25 7.15
CA ALA A 114 -0.45 -5.53 5.76
C ALA A 114 -1.57 -4.64 5.18
N ASN A 115 -2.49 -4.16 6.01
CA ASN A 115 -3.65 -3.38 5.59
C ASN A 115 -3.73 -1.99 6.22
N GLN A 116 -2.77 -1.60 7.05
CA GLN A 116 -2.72 -0.30 7.70
C GLN A 116 -1.47 0.50 7.32
N LEU A 117 -1.71 1.79 7.07
CA LEU A 117 -0.69 2.76 6.74
C LEU A 117 -0.90 4.00 7.59
N GLN A 118 0.18 4.48 8.19
CA GLN A 118 0.18 5.72 8.95
C GLN A 118 0.86 6.81 8.12
N LEU A 119 0.22 7.96 8.01
CA LEU A 119 0.77 9.16 7.38
C LEU A 119 0.93 10.24 8.43
N GLN A 120 2.15 10.72 8.59
CA GLN A 120 2.44 11.92 9.35
C GLN A 120 2.76 13.06 8.38
N SER A 121 2.11 14.20 8.55
CA SER A 121 2.35 15.40 7.73
C SER A 121 2.82 16.56 8.58
N TYR A 122 3.84 17.26 8.12
CA TYR A 122 4.33 18.50 8.70
C TYR A 122 4.22 19.60 7.65
N SER A 123 3.52 20.68 7.95
CA SER A 123 3.36 21.81 7.02
C SER A 123 3.98 23.07 7.60
N GLN A 124 4.88 23.67 6.83
CA GLN A 124 5.52 24.96 7.08
C GLN A 124 4.92 26.01 6.15
N PHE A 125 4.42 27.10 6.73
CA PHE A 125 3.85 28.20 5.98
C PHE A 125 4.92 29.24 5.67
N ALA A 126 5.17 29.54 4.38
CA ALA A 126 6.19 30.52 3.99
C ALA A 126 5.72 31.98 4.15
N ASP A 127 4.42 32.21 4.38
CA ASP A 127 3.95 33.55 4.66
C ASP A 127 4.40 33.94 6.08
N ARG A 128 5.01 35.11 6.23
CA ARG A 128 5.52 35.65 7.52
C ARG A 128 4.38 35.99 8.50
N SER A 129 3.32 35.20 8.51
CA SER A 129 2.01 35.41 9.10
C SER A 129 1.93 34.98 10.58
N SER A 130 3.05 34.61 11.19
CA SER A 130 3.13 34.16 12.59
C SER A 130 2.31 32.90 12.90
N ARG A 131 1.74 32.22 11.89
CA ARG A 131 1.04 30.96 12.08
C ARG A 131 2.03 29.87 12.48
N PRO A 132 1.74 29.07 13.52
CA PRO A 132 2.58 27.93 13.86
C PRO A 132 2.53 26.88 12.76
N ASP A 133 3.63 26.19 12.56
CA ASP A 133 3.69 24.98 11.73
C ASP A 133 2.68 23.95 12.25
N SER A 134 2.06 23.22 11.34
CA SER A 134 1.05 22.22 11.70
C SER A 134 1.59 20.81 11.53
N MET A 135 1.26 19.92 12.47
CA MET A 135 1.47 18.49 12.36
C MET A 135 0.12 17.77 12.33
N SER A 136 -0.04 16.79 11.45
CA SER A 136 -1.19 15.89 11.46
C SER A 136 -0.76 14.43 11.39
N LEU A 137 -1.58 13.56 11.95
CA LEU A 137 -1.43 12.12 11.91
C LEU A 137 -2.71 11.50 11.37
N SER A 138 -2.59 10.65 10.36
CA SER A 138 -3.72 10.00 9.70
C SER A 138 -3.47 8.51 9.54
N HIS A 139 -4.52 7.72 9.74
CA HIS A 139 -4.48 6.27 9.58
C HIS A 139 -5.31 5.87 8.36
N PHE A 140 -4.72 5.07 7.50
CA PHE A 140 -5.32 4.60 6.27
C PHE A 140 -5.46 3.08 6.28
N GLN A 141 -6.52 2.62 5.64
CA GLN A 141 -6.70 1.21 5.33
C GLN A 141 -6.52 0.98 3.84
N ARG A 142 -5.88 -0.15 3.50
CA ARG A 142 -5.76 -0.55 2.10
C ARG A 142 -7.15 -0.83 1.56
N LEU A 143 -7.49 -0.20 0.44
CA LEU A 143 -8.66 -0.59 -0.33
C LEU A 143 -8.35 -1.98 -0.90
N SER A 144 -8.84 -3.01 -0.23
CA SER A 144 -8.78 -4.36 -0.75
C SER A 144 -9.48 -4.33 -2.10
N ARG A 145 -8.73 -4.68 -3.16
CA ARG A 145 -9.38 -5.11 -4.39
C ARG A 145 -10.14 -6.37 -4.01
N ALA A 146 -11.42 -6.26 -3.64
CA ALA A 146 -12.29 -7.41 -3.64
C ALA A 146 -12.07 -8.10 -5.00
N PRO A 147 -12.04 -9.45 -5.08
CA PRO A 147 -12.37 -10.09 -6.34
C PRO A 147 -13.64 -9.40 -6.81
N VAL A 148 -13.60 -8.76 -7.97
CA VAL A 148 -14.80 -8.17 -8.57
C VAL A 148 -15.87 -9.24 -8.41
N PRO A 149 -16.96 -9.02 -7.64
CA PRO A 149 -18.06 -9.95 -7.70
C PRO A 149 -18.40 -9.96 -9.18
N LEU A 150 -18.16 -11.09 -9.86
CA LEU A 150 -18.69 -11.29 -11.20
C LEU A 150 -20.15 -10.90 -11.05
N SER A 151 -20.54 -9.79 -11.68
CA SER A 151 -21.92 -9.37 -11.72
C SER A 151 -22.73 -10.65 -11.99
N PRO A 152 -23.72 -11.01 -11.16
CA PRO A 152 -24.46 -12.23 -11.39
C PRO A 152 -24.93 -12.16 -12.85
N ALA A 153 -24.54 -13.17 -13.63
CA ALA A 153 -24.94 -13.25 -15.03
C ALA A 153 -26.44 -12.95 -15.09
N PRO A 154 -26.92 -12.18 -16.09
CA PRO A 154 -28.34 -11.92 -16.21
C PRO A 154 -29.07 -13.26 -16.11
N LEU A 155 -29.94 -13.38 -15.10
CA LEU A 155 -30.73 -14.59 -14.87
C LEU A 155 -31.39 -14.96 -16.21
N PRO A 156 -31.37 -16.24 -16.61
CA PRO A 156 -32.13 -16.67 -17.78
C PRO A 156 -33.57 -16.22 -17.55
N THR A 157 -34.07 -15.37 -18.45
CA THR A 157 -35.47 -14.96 -18.43
C THR A 157 -36.31 -16.23 -18.54
N LEU A 158 -37.04 -16.55 -17.47
CA LEU A 158 -38.01 -17.63 -17.50
C LEU A 158 -38.96 -17.34 -18.69
N PRO A 159 -39.23 -18.33 -19.56
CA PRO A 159 -40.19 -18.13 -20.63
C PRO A 159 -41.53 -17.74 -20.01
N GLN A 160 -42.10 -16.63 -20.49
CA GLN A 160 -43.42 -16.18 -20.06
C GLN A 160 -44.44 -17.29 -20.39
N PRO A 161 -45.39 -17.59 -19.47
CA PRO A 161 -46.43 -18.56 -19.76
C PRO A 161 -47.25 -18.07 -20.96
N LEU A 162 -47.44 -18.97 -21.93
CA LEU A 162 -48.32 -18.75 -23.07
C LEU A 162 -49.70 -18.36 -22.52
N GLN A 163 -50.13 -17.13 -22.75
CA GLN A 163 -51.51 -16.74 -22.46
C GLN A 163 -52.40 -17.47 -23.47
N THR A 164 -53.05 -18.54 -23.03
CA THR A 164 -54.20 -19.11 -23.72
C THR A 164 -55.38 -18.17 -23.54
N LEU A 165 -55.71 -17.42 -24.58
CA LEU A 165 -56.99 -16.72 -24.69
C LEU A 165 -57.84 -17.45 -25.72
N TRP A 166 -58.93 -18.02 -25.22
CA TRP A 166 -60.10 -18.47 -25.96
C TRP A 166 -60.85 -17.26 -26.51
#